data_AF-A0A966KH52-F1
#
_entry.id   AF-A0A966KH52-F1
#
_cell.length_a   1.000
_cell.length_b   1.000
_cell.length_c   1.000
_cell.angle_alpha   90.00
_cell.angle_beta   90.00
_cell.angle_gamma   90.00
#
_symmetry.space_group_name_H-M   'P 1'
#
loop_
_entity.id
_entity.type
_entity.pdbx_description
1 polymer ?
#
loop_
_entity_poly.entity_id
_entity_poly.type
_entity_poly.pdbx_seq_one_letter_code
_entity_poly.pdbx_strand_id
1 'polypeptide(L)'
;MSVSSFLFPMLYTIFLWWFGTGIILLLNQRPRSTHQATFWMSGMVLLFALVGLKTSANLNTVAGAYCGFTCALLVWAWQEIGFLLGYVTGSRRTPCPPDCRGVRKAFYAFQTIFHHELALIVLGIAVAIATWGGSN
;
A
#
# COMPACT_ATOMS: atom_id res chain seq x y z
N MET A 1 -32.02 -3.04 -7.86
CA MET A 1 -30.95 -2.46 -7.01
C MET A 1 -31.09 -0.95 -7.06
N SER A 2 -31.23 -0.27 -5.92
CA SER A 2 -31.35 1.20 -5.88
C SER A 2 -29.96 1.86 -5.99
N VAL A 3 -29.89 3.06 -6.56
CA VAL A 3 -28.65 3.85 -6.69
C VAL A 3 -27.93 4.02 -5.34
N SER A 4 -28.70 4.11 -4.25
CA SER A 4 -28.21 4.21 -2.87
C SER A 4 -27.31 3.04 -2.46
N SER A 5 -27.50 1.86 -3.05
CA SER A 5 -26.72 0.64 -2.74
C SER A 5 -25.24 0.76 -3.17
N PHE A 6 -24.97 1.58 -4.19
CA PHE A 6 -23.61 1.82 -4.70
C PHE A 6 -23.03 3.15 -4.24
N LEU A 7 -23.88 4.11 -3.86
CA LEU A 7 -23.46 5.43 -3.43
C LEU A 7 -22.56 5.37 -2.18
N PHE A 8 -22.95 4.59 -1.16
CA PHE A 8 -22.18 4.50 0.08
C PHE A 8 -20.80 3.84 -0.11
N PRO A 9 -20.66 2.68 -0.76
CA PRO A 9 -19.34 2.12 -1.06
C PRO A 9 -18.46 3.05 -1.88
N MET A 10 -19.04 3.76 -2.85
CA MET A 10 -18.29 4.69 -3.70
C MET A 10 -17.74 5.88 -2.89
N LEU A 11 -18.59 6.53 -2.09
CA LEU A 11 -18.17 7.62 -1.21
C LEU A 11 -17.12 7.16 -0.18
N TYR A 12 -17.31 5.96 0.38
CA TYR A 12 -16.36 5.36 1.31
C TYR A 12 -14.98 5.15 0.69
N THR A 13 -14.94 4.54 -0.50
CA THR A 13 -13.71 4.30 -1.26
C THR A 13 -13.01 5.60 -1.62
N ILE A 14 -13.74 6.59 -2.15
CA ILE A 14 -13.18 7.90 -2.52
C ILE A 14 -12.62 8.61 -1.29
N PHE A 15 -13.37 8.62 -0.19
CA PHE A 15 -12.95 9.24 1.06
C PHE A 15 -11.68 8.60 1.59
N LEU A 16 -11.64 7.27 1.74
CA LEU A 16 -10.46 6.58 2.26
C LEU A 16 -9.25 6.74 1.36
N TRP A 17 -9.42 6.67 0.04
CA TRP A 17 -8.34 6.86 -0.91
C TRP A 17 -7.73 8.26 -0.79
N TRP A 18 -8.56 9.31 -0.85
CA TRP A 18 -8.06 10.70 -0.79
C TRP A 18 -7.52 11.06 0.58
N PHE A 19 -8.24 10.71 1.66
CA PHE A 19 -7.83 11.02 3.01
C PHE A 19 -6.57 10.24 3.42
N GLY A 20 -6.51 8.95 3.07
CA GLY A 20 -5.33 8.10 3.31
C GLY A 20 -4.10 8.63 2.60
N THR A 21 -4.22 8.97 1.30
CA THR A 21 -3.12 9.59 0.54
C THR A 21 -2.68 10.91 1.16
N GLY A 22 -3.62 11.76 1.57
CA GLY A 22 -3.34 13.00 2.28
C GLY A 22 -2.53 12.77 3.56
N ILE A 23 -2.90 11.79 4.39
CA ILE A 23 -2.16 11.41 5.60
C ILE A 23 -0.74 10.98 5.25
N ILE A 24 -0.56 10.11 4.24
CA ILE A 24 0.75 9.63 3.82
C ILE A 24 1.66 10.79 3.40
N LEU A 25 1.13 11.74 2.62
CA LEU A 25 1.88 12.94 2.20
C LEU A 25 2.23 13.83 3.38
N LEU A 26 1.31 14.03 4.34
CA LEU A 26 1.59 14.78 5.57
C LEU A 26 2.68 14.11 6.42
N LEU A 27 2.68 12.78 6.52
CA LEU A 27 3.71 12.02 7.21
C LEU A 27 5.08 12.16 6.52
N ASN A 28 5.10 12.15 5.19
CA ASN A 28 6.33 12.36 4.42
C ASN A 28 6.94 13.75 4.63
N GLN A 29 6.10 14.78 4.79
CA GLN A 29 6.55 16.16 5.04
C GLN A 29 7.08 16.40 6.47
N ARG A 30 6.92 15.45 7.40
CA ARG A 30 7.44 15.58 8.76
C ARG A 30 8.99 15.54 8.80
N PRO A 31 9.61 16.06 9.88
CA PRO A 31 11.06 16.00 10.04
C PRO A 31 11.59 14.56 9.96
N ARG A 32 12.78 14.39 9.37
CA ARG A 32 13.42 13.07 9.19
C ARG A 32 13.59 12.27 10.49
N SER A 33 13.69 12.92 11.64
CA SER A 33 13.74 12.26 12.95
C SER A 33 12.49 11.42 13.25
N THR A 34 11.34 11.77 12.67
CA THR A 34 10.07 11.05 12.87
C THR A 34 9.90 9.87 11.91
N HIS A 35 10.65 9.82 10.81
CA HIS A 35 10.44 8.85 9.73
C HIS A 35 10.62 7.41 10.19
N GLN A 36 11.60 7.15 11.07
CA GLN A 36 11.80 5.81 11.63
C GLN A 36 10.61 5.36 12.47
N ALA A 37 10.09 6.24 13.33
CA ALA A 37 8.91 5.93 14.14
C ALA A 37 7.68 5.70 13.25
N THR A 38 7.47 6.55 12.24
CA THR A 38 6.38 6.41 11.26
C THR A 38 6.44 5.06 10.54
N PHE A 39 7.63 4.63 10.10
CA PHE A 39 7.80 3.36 9.42
C PHE A 39 7.55 2.14 10.34
N TRP A 40 7.99 2.20 11.60
CA TRP A 40 7.68 1.15 12.57
C TRP A 40 6.19 1.07 12.89
N MET A 41 5.54 2.22 13.12
CA MET A 41 4.11 2.28 13.37
C MET A 41 3.30 1.76 12.18
N SER A 42 3.67 2.15 10.95
CA SER A 42 3.01 1.63 9.75
C SER A 42 3.23 0.13 9.62
N GLY A 43 4.39 -0.40 10.00
CA GLY A 43 4.65 -1.84 10.04
C GLY A 43 3.72 -2.59 11.01
N MET A 44 3.43 -2.03 12.17
CA MET A 44 2.44 -2.62 13.09
C MET A 44 1.04 -2.60 12.47
N VAL A 45 0.66 -1.49 11.83
CA VAL A 45 -0.62 -1.37 11.10
C VAL A 45 -0.73 -2.40 9.99
N LEU A 46 0.34 -2.65 9.24
CA LEU A 46 0.40 -3.70 8.21
C LEU A 46 0.10 -5.08 8.79
N LEU A 47 0.72 -5.43 9.93
CA LEU A 47 0.49 -6.72 10.59
C LEU A 47 -0.99 -6.88 11.00
N PHE A 48 -1.58 -5.84 11.61
CA PHE A 48 -3.00 -5.86 11.96
C PHE A 48 -3.89 -5.91 10.72
N ALA A 49 -3.53 -5.22 9.64
CA ALA A 49 -4.28 -5.25 8.39
C ALA A 49 -4.28 -6.64 7.75
N LEU A 50 -3.16 -7.38 7.77
CA LEU A 50 -3.13 -8.75 7.26
C LEU A 50 -4.00 -9.71 8.09
N VAL A 51 -4.02 -9.55 9.42
CA VAL A 51 -4.90 -10.33 10.30
C VAL A 51 -6.37 -9.98 10.07
N GLY A 52 -6.68 -8.69 9.99
CA GLY A 52 -8.02 -8.18 9.69
C GLY A 52 -8.53 -8.67 8.34
N LEU A 53 -7.66 -8.64 7.31
CA LEU A 53 -7.97 -9.13 5.97
C LEU A 53 -8.34 -10.62 5.98
N LYS A 54 -7.51 -11.46 6.59
CA LYS A 54 -7.81 -12.91 6.74
C LYS A 54 -9.12 -13.15 7.47
N THR A 55 -9.42 -12.37 8.49
CA THR A 55 -10.67 -12.49 9.25
C THR A 55 -11.87 -12.08 8.41
N SER A 56 -11.75 -10.98 7.67
CA SER A 56 -12.79 -10.43 6.79
C SER A 56 -13.15 -11.34 5.60
N ALA A 57 -12.20 -12.17 5.14
CA ALA A 57 -12.39 -13.10 4.01
C ALA A 57 -13.48 -14.16 4.26
N ASN A 58 -13.82 -14.45 5.52
CA ASN A 58 -14.85 -15.43 5.88
C ASN A 58 -16.15 -14.78 6.38
N LEU A 59 -16.24 -13.45 6.33
CA LEU A 59 -17.39 -12.67 6.82
C LEU A 59 -18.26 -12.22 5.64
N ASN A 60 -19.30 -12.99 5.32
CA ASN A 60 -20.27 -12.69 4.24
C ASN A 60 -21.27 -11.59 4.63
N THR A 61 -20.73 -10.44 5.01
CA THR A 61 -21.51 -9.29 5.46
C THR A 61 -20.96 -8.03 4.81
N VAL A 62 -21.79 -7.00 4.72
CA VAL A 62 -21.37 -5.66 4.25
C VAL A 62 -20.17 -5.14 5.06
N ALA A 63 -20.16 -5.38 6.38
CA ALA A 63 -19.04 -5.03 7.25
C ALA A 63 -17.76 -5.79 6.90
N GLY A 64 -17.86 -7.07 6.52
CA GLY A 64 -16.75 -7.87 6.03
C GLY A 64 -16.13 -7.27 4.76
N ALA A 65 -16.95 -6.87 3.79
CA ALA A 65 -16.48 -6.21 2.57
C ALA A 65 -15.75 -4.88 2.84
N TYR A 66 -16.32 -4.02 3.70
CA TYR A 66 -15.66 -2.77 4.09
C TYR A 66 -14.34 -3.02 4.82
N CYS A 67 -14.33 -3.95 5.78
CA CYS A 67 -13.13 -4.31 6.53
C CYS A 67 -12.03 -4.86 5.60
N GLY A 68 -12.37 -5.76 4.67
CA GLY A 68 -11.43 -6.30 3.69
C GLY A 68 -10.83 -5.22 2.80
N PHE A 69 -11.67 -4.31 2.28
CA PHE A 69 -11.20 -3.16 1.51
C PHE A 69 -10.26 -2.26 2.32
N THR A 70 -10.63 -1.89 3.55
CA THR A 70 -9.77 -1.07 4.42
C THR A 70 -8.44 -1.76 4.69
N CYS A 71 -8.45 -3.06 4.99
CA CYS A 71 -7.22 -3.80 5.24
C CYS A 71 -6.32 -3.84 4.00
N ALA A 72 -6.87 -4.10 2.82
CA ALA A 72 -6.12 -4.05 1.57
C ALA A 72 -5.53 -2.65 1.30
N LEU A 73 -6.29 -1.59 1.60
CA LEU A 73 -5.81 -0.21 1.47
C LEU A 73 -4.68 0.09 2.47
N LEU A 74 -4.74 -0.43 3.70
CA LEU A 74 -3.68 -0.28 4.69
C LEU A 74 -2.39 -1.04 4.31
N VAL A 75 -2.51 -2.20 3.64
CA VAL A 75 -1.38 -2.92 3.05
C VAL A 75 -0.70 -2.05 1.98
N TRP A 76 -1.50 -1.40 1.11
CA TRP A 76 -0.99 -0.43 0.14
C TRP A 76 -0.35 0.79 0.82
N ALA A 77 -0.97 1.34 1.87
CA ALA A 77 -0.46 2.51 2.57
C ALA A 77 0.94 2.27 3.16
N TRP A 78 1.21 1.07 3.68
CA TRP A 78 2.56 0.71 4.15
C TRP A 78 3.60 0.76 3.03
N GLN A 79 3.25 0.31 1.81
CA GLN A 79 4.13 0.34 0.65
C GLN A 79 4.50 1.76 0.24
N GLU A 80 3.51 2.65 0.17
CA GLU A 80 3.73 4.07 -0.15
C GLU A 80 4.58 4.76 0.90
N ILE A 81 4.31 4.51 2.19
CA ILE A 81 5.13 5.05 3.29
C ILE A 81 6.57 4.54 3.17
N GLY A 82 6.76 3.24 2.94
CA GLY A 82 8.09 2.66 2.77
C GLY A 82 8.86 3.26 1.58
N PHE A 83 8.17 3.51 0.48
CA PHE A 83 8.74 4.11 -0.72
C PHE A 83 9.08 5.59 -0.53
N LEU A 84 8.12 6.40 -0.08
CA LEU A 84 8.28 7.86 0.08
C LEU A 84 9.31 8.23 1.14
N LEU A 85 9.38 7.49 2.25
CA LEU A 85 10.39 7.70 3.28
C LEU A 85 11.78 7.17 2.89
N GLY A 86 11.90 6.46 1.76
CA GLY A 86 13.16 5.96 1.24
C GLY A 86 13.65 4.62 1.81
N TYR A 87 12.85 3.96 2.67
CA TYR A 87 13.21 2.68 3.30
C TYR A 87 13.10 1.50 2.35
N VAL A 88 12.03 1.45 1.54
CA VAL A 88 11.76 0.39 0.57
C VAL A 88 11.99 0.93 -0.84
N THR A 89 13.23 1.35 -1.10
CA THR A 89 13.69 1.87 -2.39
C THR A 89 14.78 0.96 -2.94
N GLY A 90 14.95 0.92 -4.26
CA GLY A 90 15.89 0.02 -4.92
C GLY A 90 17.37 0.32 -4.66
N SER A 91 18.23 -0.54 -5.21
CA SER A 91 19.67 -0.54 -4.98
C SER A 91 20.40 0.68 -5.54
N ARG A 92 19.84 1.35 -6.55
CA ARG A 92 20.45 2.51 -7.18
C ARG A 92 19.99 3.81 -6.53
N ARG A 93 20.91 4.49 -5.85
CA ARG A 93 20.70 5.85 -5.28
C ARG A 93 21.49 6.95 -5.98
N THR A 94 22.20 6.60 -7.06
CA THR A 94 23.01 7.54 -7.85
C THR A 94 22.17 8.22 -8.93
N PRO A 95 22.47 9.48 -9.29
CA PRO A 95 21.84 10.16 -10.42
C PRO A 95 21.90 9.36 -11.73
N CYS A 96 20.89 9.54 -12.58
CA CYS A 96 20.88 8.95 -13.91
C CYS A 96 21.96 9.64 -14.77
N PRO A 97 22.91 8.90 -15.38
CA PRO A 97 23.91 9.49 -16.26
C PRO A 97 23.27 10.29 -17.41
N PRO A 98 23.85 11.44 -17.81
CA PRO A 98 23.25 12.32 -18.82
C PRO A 98 23.08 11.65 -20.19
N ASP A 99 23.96 10.72 -20.54
CA ASP A 99 23.92 10.00 -21.82
C ASP A 99 23.08 8.71 -21.77
N CYS A 100 22.29 8.50 -20.72
CA CYS A 100 21.49 7.28 -20.58
C CYS A 100 20.19 7.35 -21.42
N ARG A 101 20.02 6.42 -22.35
CA ARG A 101 18.87 6.35 -23.27
C ARG A 101 18.33 4.92 -23.41
N GLY A 102 17.09 4.82 -23.91
CA GLY A 102 16.43 3.56 -24.24
C GLY A 102 16.32 2.59 -23.06
N VAL A 103 16.55 1.30 -23.34
CA VAL A 103 16.43 0.19 -22.37
C VAL A 103 17.36 0.37 -21.16
N ARG A 104 18.55 0.96 -21.34
CA ARG A 104 19.47 1.23 -20.23
C ARG A 104 18.86 2.19 -19.21
N LYS A 105 18.14 3.21 -19.67
CA LYS A 105 17.44 4.16 -18.80
C LYS A 105 16.27 3.48 -18.08
N ALA A 106 15.53 2.62 -18.79
CA ALA A 106 14.46 1.83 -18.19
C ALA A 106 14.98 0.89 -17.08
N PHE A 107 16.10 0.21 -17.32
CA PHE A 107 16.71 -0.66 -16.31
C PHE A 107 17.22 0.13 -15.10
N TYR A 108 17.80 1.32 -15.30
CA TYR A 108 18.17 2.18 -14.17
C TYR A 108 16.95 2.67 -13.39
N ALA A 109 15.85 3.04 -14.06
CA ALA A 109 14.60 3.37 -13.38
C ALA A 109 14.09 2.18 -12.56
N PHE A 110 14.09 0.97 -13.13
CA PHE A 110 13.73 -0.25 -12.40
C PHE A 110 14.63 -0.47 -11.17
N GLN A 111 15.94 -0.31 -11.29
CA GLN A 111 16.87 -0.42 -10.17
C GLN A 111 16.61 0.58 -9.03
N THR A 112 15.97 1.73 -9.31
CA THR A 112 15.58 2.69 -8.27
C THR A 112 14.34 2.27 -7.48
N ILE A 113 13.49 1.42 -8.06
CA ILE A 113 12.22 0.99 -7.45
C ILE A 113 12.18 -0.52 -7.14
N PHE A 114 13.22 -1.28 -7.47
CA PHE A 114 13.22 -2.75 -7.43
C PHE A 114 12.76 -3.35 -6.08
N HIS A 115 13.19 -2.78 -4.95
CA HIS A 115 12.77 -3.29 -3.64
C HIS A 115 11.27 -3.04 -3.37
N HIS A 116 10.72 -1.94 -3.88
CA HIS A 116 9.28 -1.65 -3.81
C HIS A 116 8.49 -2.64 -4.65
N GLU A 117 8.94 -2.91 -5.88
CA GLU A 117 8.34 -3.92 -6.76
C GLU A 117 8.37 -5.32 -6.13
N LEU A 118 9.50 -5.70 -5.51
CA LEU A 118 9.60 -6.98 -4.79
C LEU A 118 8.62 -7.03 -3.61
N ALA A 119 8.52 -5.94 -2.84
CA ALA A 119 7.56 -5.85 -1.76
C ALA A 119 6.12 -5.96 -2.28
N LEU A 120 5.81 -5.38 -3.45
CA LEU A 120 4.48 -5.47 -4.08
C LEU A 120 4.12 -6.91 -4.38
N ILE A 121 5.07 -7.68 -4.93
CA ILE A 121 4.87 -9.11 -5.20
C ILE A 121 4.66 -9.88 -3.89
N VAL A 122 5.52 -9.66 -2.88
CA VAL A 122 5.43 -10.37 -1.60
C VAL A 122 4.10 -10.09 -0.89
N LEU A 123 3.69 -8.82 -0.80
CA LEU A 123 2.42 -8.46 -0.17
C LEU A 123 1.22 -8.89 -1.00
N GLY A 124 1.32 -8.86 -2.33
CA GLY A 124 0.28 -9.41 -3.22
C GLY A 124 0.06 -10.90 -2.98
N ILE A 125 1.15 -11.67 -2.84
CA ILE A 125 1.08 -13.09 -2.47
C ILE A 125 0.49 -13.26 -1.07
N ALA A 126 0.91 -12.45 -0.09
CA ALA A 126 0.38 -12.52 1.28
C ALA A 126 -1.13 -12.23 1.34
N VAL A 127 -1.59 -11.23 0.60
CA VAL A 127 -3.02 -10.90 0.43
C VAL A 127 -3.75 -12.08 -0.22
N ALA A 128 -3.23 -12.62 -1.32
CA ALA A 128 -3.85 -13.75 -2.02
C ALA A 128 -3.96 -14.99 -1.13
N ILE A 129 -2.91 -15.31 -0.35
CA ILE A 129 -2.93 -16.43 0.61
C ILE A 129 -3.95 -16.15 1.73
N ALA A 130 -4.01 -14.92 2.25
CA ALA A 130 -4.90 -14.55 3.34
C ALA A 130 -6.38 -14.63 2.95
N THR A 131 -6.71 -14.39 1.68
CA THR A 131 -8.08 -14.39 1.18
C THR A 131 -8.44 -15.64 0.37
N TRP A 132 -7.50 -16.57 0.14
CA TRP A 132 -7.74 -17.74 -0.69
C TRP A 132 -8.85 -18.62 -0.13
N GLY A 133 -9.85 -18.93 -0.96
CA GLY A 133 -11.01 -19.73 -0.56
C GLY A 133 -11.97 -19.02 0.41
N GLY A 134 -11.80 -17.71 0.63
CA GLY A 134 -12.76 -16.88 1.35
C GLY A 134 -14.13 -16.86 0.65
N SER A 135 -15.18 -16.74 1.44
CA SER A 135 -16.57 -16.72 0.95
C SER A 135 -17.08 -15.32 0.62
N ASN A 136 -16.33 -14.29 1.02
CA ASN A 136 -16.55 -12.86 0.78
C ASN A 136 -15.51 -12.36 -0.23
#